data_AF-E9SAP6-F1
#
_entry.id   AF-E9SAP6-F1
#
_cell.length_a   1.000
_cell.length_b   1.000
_cell.length_c   1.000
_cell.angle_alpha   90.00
_cell.angle_beta   90.00
_cell.angle_gamma   90.00
#
_symmetry.space_group_name_H-M   'P 1'
#
loop_
_entity.id
_entity.type
_entity.pdbx_description
1 polymer ?
#
loop_
_entity_poly.entity_id
_entity_poly.type
_entity_poly.pdbx_seq_one_letter_code
_entity_poly.pdbx_strand_id
1 'polypeptide(L)'
;MSKKDRLKAQAQKQILERRELEEEEREAREAARHKQSKSAKKLLNKTKYGRYGKEPLGFLFIRLLMLVPFAWSGIYYGLIMIFGTFGGYIEPQPPTWVGWCMLAGDLLVLGGIITEFCKKHIPAFIVIFAGTGLYLRAAQYFIDYLSDRLDKVWVEEGMKSINTEYMKHHYPMAAVAALELVILVWWIILRILAAKRAQHLRDTAPVKSIVEE
;
A
#
# COMPACT_ATOMS: atom_id res chain seq x y z
N MET A 1 -46.22 -1.56 -58.37
CA MET A 1 -45.11 -1.16 -57.47
C MET A 1 -44.34 -0.01 -58.10
N SER A 2 -44.24 1.12 -57.39
CA SER A 2 -43.55 2.32 -57.87
C SER A 2 -42.03 2.10 -57.89
N LYS A 3 -41.29 2.78 -58.77
CA LYS A 3 -39.80 2.75 -58.78
C LYS A 3 -39.21 3.07 -57.40
N LYS A 4 -39.91 3.90 -56.62
CA LYS A 4 -39.56 4.27 -55.24
C LYS A 4 -39.63 3.08 -54.27
N ASP A 5 -40.56 2.15 -54.47
CA ASP A 5 -40.74 0.98 -53.61
C ASP A 5 -39.64 -0.06 -53.86
N ARG A 6 -39.21 -0.22 -55.12
CA ARG A 6 -38.08 -1.09 -55.49
C ARG A 6 -36.76 -0.59 -54.92
N LEU A 7 -36.53 0.72 -54.94
CA LEU A 7 -35.34 1.33 -54.34
C LEU A 7 -35.32 1.19 -52.81
N LYS A 8 -36.48 1.34 -52.15
CA LYS A 8 -36.60 1.08 -50.71
C LYS A 8 -36.33 -0.38 -50.35
N ALA A 9 -36.83 -1.32 -51.14
CA ALA A 9 -36.58 -2.74 -50.93
C ALA A 9 -35.10 -3.11 -51.13
N GLN A 10 -34.42 -2.50 -52.12
CA GLN A 10 -32.97 -2.68 -52.32
C GLN A 10 -32.13 -2.06 -51.19
N ALA A 11 -32.50 -0.86 -50.73
CA ALA A 11 -31.83 -0.22 -49.59
C ALA A 11 -32.01 -1.04 -48.30
N GLN A 12 -33.20 -1.60 -48.05
CA GLN A 12 -33.44 -2.49 -46.91
C GLN A 12 -32.60 -3.76 -46.99
N LYS A 13 -32.44 -4.35 -48.18
CA LYS A 13 -31.57 -5.52 -48.38
C LYS A 13 -30.10 -5.20 -48.09
N GLN A 14 -29.59 -4.06 -48.56
CA GLN A 14 -28.21 -3.65 -48.25
C GLN A 14 -27.98 -3.36 -46.76
N ILE A 15 -28.98 -2.82 -46.07
CA ILE A 15 -28.91 -2.58 -44.63
C ILE A 15 -28.90 -3.91 -43.85
N LEU A 16 -29.69 -4.89 -44.28
CA LEU A 16 -29.71 -6.24 -43.70
C LEU A 16 -28.38 -6.95 -43.92
N GLU A 17 -27.85 -6.95 -45.15
CA GLU A 17 -26.55 -7.55 -45.47
C GLU A 17 -25.40 -6.93 -44.67
N ARG A 18 -25.40 -5.59 -44.50
CA ARG A 18 -24.39 -4.93 -43.64
C ARG A 18 -24.51 -5.33 -42.18
N ARG A 19 -25.73 -5.51 -41.69
CA ARG A 19 -25.98 -5.90 -40.29
C ARG A 19 -25.55 -7.34 -40.03
N GLU A 20 -25.81 -8.25 -40.98
CA GLU A 20 -25.37 -9.65 -40.93
C GLU A 20 -23.84 -9.75 -40.95
N LEU A 21 -23.15 -8.97 -41.80
CA LEU A 21 -21.68 -8.91 -41.83
C LEU A 21 -21.09 -8.36 -40.51
N GLU A 22 -21.70 -7.33 -39.92
CA GLU A 22 -21.27 -6.80 -38.62
C GLU A 22 -21.48 -7.80 -37.47
N GLU A 23 -22.55 -8.61 -37.53
CA GLU A 23 -22.83 -9.68 -36.58
C GLU A 23 -21.82 -10.84 -36.75
N GLU A 24 -21.53 -11.27 -37.97
CA GLU A 24 -20.50 -12.28 -38.25
C GLU A 24 -19.09 -11.81 -37.84
N GLU A 25 -18.74 -10.54 -38.05
CA GLU A 25 -17.44 -10.01 -37.64
C GLU A 25 -17.34 -9.91 -36.09
N ARG A 26 -18.46 -9.62 -35.41
CA ARG A 26 -18.52 -9.68 -33.94
C ARG A 26 -18.37 -11.10 -33.43
N GLU A 27 -19.07 -12.06 -34.02
CA GLU A 27 -18.95 -13.48 -33.67
C GLU A 27 -17.55 -14.01 -33.97
N ALA A 28 -16.90 -13.60 -35.07
CA ALA A 28 -15.52 -13.96 -35.37
C ALA A 28 -14.53 -13.35 -34.35
N ARG A 29 -14.76 -12.11 -33.88
CA ARG A 29 -13.96 -11.48 -32.83
C ARG A 29 -14.18 -12.12 -31.46
N GLU A 30 -15.41 -12.52 -31.15
CA GLU A 30 -15.74 -13.26 -29.93
C GLU A 30 -15.16 -14.67 -29.97
N ALA A 31 -15.27 -15.37 -31.09
CA ALA A 31 -14.65 -16.66 -31.33
C ALA A 31 -13.12 -16.57 -31.28
N ALA A 32 -12.50 -15.49 -31.77
CA ALA A 32 -11.06 -15.25 -31.61
C ALA A 32 -10.65 -14.97 -30.16
N ARG A 33 -11.51 -14.28 -29.38
CA ARG A 33 -11.33 -14.10 -27.93
C ARG A 33 -11.49 -15.41 -27.16
N HIS A 34 -12.41 -16.28 -27.57
CA HIS A 34 -12.64 -17.60 -26.97
C HIS A 34 -11.62 -18.66 -27.42
N LYS A 35 -11.08 -18.55 -28.64
CA LYS A 35 -9.97 -19.38 -29.17
C LYS A 35 -8.60 -18.97 -28.64
N GLN A 36 -8.47 -17.89 -27.86
CA GLN A 36 -7.25 -17.66 -27.10
C GLN A 36 -7.02 -18.85 -26.15
N SER A 37 -6.06 -19.70 -26.52
CA SER A 37 -5.71 -20.90 -25.78
C SER A 37 -5.43 -20.57 -24.31
N LYS A 38 -5.70 -21.53 -23.41
CA LYS A 38 -5.34 -21.38 -21.99
C LYS A 38 -3.86 -20.98 -21.81
N SER A 39 -2.97 -21.39 -22.74
CA SER A 39 -1.57 -20.97 -22.78
C SER A 39 -1.37 -19.52 -23.23
N ALA A 40 -2.08 -19.03 -24.24
CA ALA A 40 -2.05 -17.62 -24.67
C ALA A 40 -2.63 -16.69 -23.61
N LYS A 41 -3.71 -17.10 -22.93
CA LYS A 41 -4.29 -16.36 -21.78
C LYS A 41 -3.36 -16.37 -20.56
N LYS A 42 -2.64 -17.47 -20.33
CA LYS A 42 -1.59 -17.59 -19.29
C LYS A 42 -0.34 -16.78 -19.63
N LEU A 43 0.04 -16.69 -20.90
CA LEU A 43 1.14 -15.86 -21.41
C LEU A 43 0.77 -14.38 -21.39
N LEU A 44 -0.43 -14.01 -21.79
CA LEU A 44 -0.97 -12.65 -21.66
C LEU A 44 -1.10 -12.25 -20.20
N ASN A 45 -1.56 -13.13 -19.31
CA ASN A 45 -1.53 -12.85 -17.89
C ASN A 45 -0.09 -12.78 -17.36
N LYS A 46 0.85 -13.58 -17.88
CA LYS A 46 2.28 -13.43 -17.56
C LYS A 46 2.91 -12.18 -18.17
N THR A 47 2.36 -11.53 -19.19
CA THR A 47 2.93 -10.30 -19.75
C THR A 47 2.23 -9.05 -19.21
N LYS A 48 0.90 -9.06 -19.06
CA LYS A 48 0.13 -8.02 -18.35
C LYS A 48 0.42 -8.01 -16.85
N TYR A 49 0.50 -9.17 -16.19
CA TYR A 49 0.80 -9.31 -14.76
C TYR A 49 2.23 -9.79 -14.45
N GLY A 50 3.09 -10.07 -15.44
CA GLY A 50 4.52 -10.32 -15.18
C GLY A 50 5.40 -9.10 -15.40
N ARG A 51 4.87 -8.01 -15.99
CA ARG A 51 5.53 -6.70 -15.92
C ARG A 51 5.38 -6.06 -14.53
N TYR A 52 4.32 -6.42 -13.79
CA TYR A 52 4.16 -6.18 -12.36
C TYR A 52 4.04 -7.52 -11.66
N GLY A 53 5.19 -8.18 -11.46
CA GLY A 53 5.29 -9.44 -10.73
C GLY A 53 4.40 -9.38 -9.49
N LYS A 54 3.53 -10.38 -9.34
CA LYS A 54 2.70 -10.52 -8.14
C LYS A 54 3.64 -10.32 -6.95
N GLU A 55 3.47 -9.22 -6.20
CA GLU A 55 4.19 -9.04 -4.95
C GLU A 55 3.99 -10.34 -4.15
N PRO A 56 5.07 -10.94 -3.63
CA PRO A 56 4.91 -12.17 -2.89
C PRO A 56 3.89 -11.94 -1.77
N LEU A 57 3.04 -12.94 -1.51
CA LEU A 57 1.96 -12.84 -0.53
C LEU A 57 2.46 -12.35 0.84
N GLY A 58 3.73 -12.58 1.15
CA GLY A 58 4.43 -12.07 2.32
C GLY A 58 4.37 -10.55 2.48
N PHE A 59 4.43 -9.75 1.40
CA PHE A 59 4.27 -8.29 1.50
C PHE A 59 2.89 -7.92 2.04
N LEU A 60 1.84 -8.58 1.54
CA LEU A 60 0.48 -8.35 2.01
C LEU A 60 0.32 -8.76 3.48
N PHE A 61 0.94 -9.87 3.89
CA PHE A 61 0.94 -10.31 5.28
C PHE A 61 1.64 -9.30 6.20
N ILE A 62 2.82 -8.80 5.83
CA ILE A 62 3.54 -7.80 6.63
C ILE A 62 2.76 -6.48 6.67
N ARG A 63 2.13 -6.08 5.56
CA ARG A 63 1.26 -4.89 5.51
C ARG A 63 0.05 -5.00 6.44
N LEU A 64 -0.54 -6.17 6.57
CA LEU A 64 -1.62 -6.40 7.54
C LEU A 64 -1.06 -6.42 8.97
N LEU A 65 0.11 -7.03 9.16
CA LEU A 65 0.74 -7.13 10.47
C LEU A 65 1.13 -5.76 11.04
N MET A 66 1.55 -4.79 10.21
CA MET A 66 1.84 -3.43 10.67
C MET A 66 0.61 -2.66 11.15
N LEU A 67 -0.61 -3.04 10.74
CA LEU A 67 -1.83 -2.42 11.24
C LEU A 67 -2.08 -2.75 12.71
N VAL A 68 -1.60 -3.89 13.21
CA VAL A 68 -1.79 -4.31 14.60
C VAL A 68 -1.10 -3.34 15.59
N PRO A 69 0.22 -3.09 15.50
CA PRO A 69 0.88 -2.13 16.38
C PRO A 69 0.40 -0.69 16.14
N PHE A 70 0.04 -0.33 14.90
CA PHE A 70 -0.52 0.99 14.61
C PHE A 70 -1.91 1.20 15.26
N ALA A 71 -2.79 0.20 15.19
CA ALA A 71 -4.11 0.28 15.81
C ALA A 71 -4.03 0.34 17.34
N TRP A 72 -3.09 -0.41 17.93
CA TRP A 72 -2.86 -0.36 19.37
C TRP A 72 -2.27 0.98 19.81
N SER A 73 -1.10 1.34 19.26
CA SER A 73 -0.36 2.53 19.69
C SER A 73 -0.95 3.81 19.12
N GLY A 74 -0.97 3.94 17.79
CA GLY A 74 -1.37 5.18 17.12
C GLY A 74 -2.85 5.47 17.29
N ILE A 75 -3.73 4.49 17.03
CA ILE A 75 -5.17 4.73 17.12
C ILE A 75 -5.64 4.72 18.57
N TYR A 76 -5.54 3.59 19.29
CA TYR A 76 -6.19 3.48 20.59
C TYR A 76 -5.54 4.39 21.64
N TYR A 77 -4.25 4.18 21.97
CA TYR A 77 -3.57 5.00 22.98
C TYR A 77 -3.22 6.40 22.48
N GLY A 78 -2.91 6.56 21.19
CA GLY A 78 -2.63 7.86 20.58
C GLY A 78 -3.84 8.77 20.62
N LEU A 79 -5.04 8.29 20.25
CA LEU A 79 -6.25 9.11 20.35
C LEU A 79 -6.62 9.43 21.80
N ILE A 80 -6.49 8.48 22.74
CA ILE A 80 -6.72 8.76 24.17
C ILE A 80 -5.81 9.91 24.63
N MET A 81 -4.54 9.88 24.23
CA MET A 81 -3.57 10.93 24.54
C MET A 81 -3.90 12.27 23.88
N ILE A 82 -4.30 12.26 22.61
CA ILE A 82 -4.68 13.47 21.85
C ILE A 82 -5.93 14.09 22.48
N PHE A 83 -7.00 13.32 22.69
CA PHE A 83 -8.23 13.80 23.32
C PHE A 83 -8.01 14.19 24.78
N GLY A 84 -7.16 13.48 25.52
CA GLY A 84 -6.81 13.83 26.89
C GLY A 84 -6.05 15.15 26.98
N THR A 85 -5.15 15.41 26.02
CA THR A 85 -4.38 16.66 25.91
C THR A 85 -5.29 17.85 25.58
N PHE A 86 -6.19 17.72 24.59
CA PHE A 86 -7.06 18.83 24.17
C PHE A 86 -8.31 19.00 25.03
N GLY A 87 -8.84 17.90 25.58
CA GLY A 87 -10.01 17.90 26.45
C GLY A 87 -9.69 18.23 27.90
N GLY A 88 -8.40 18.29 28.25
CA GLY A 88 -7.96 18.66 29.59
C GLY A 88 -8.20 17.59 30.66
N TYR A 89 -8.40 16.34 30.25
CA TYR A 89 -8.69 15.20 31.12
C TYR A 89 -7.43 14.54 31.71
N ILE A 90 -6.24 15.00 31.31
CA ILE A 90 -4.96 14.52 31.83
C ILE A 90 -4.45 15.57 32.82
N GLU A 91 -4.31 15.18 34.09
CA GLU A 91 -3.62 15.97 35.11
C GLU A 91 -2.27 15.34 35.44
N PRO A 92 -1.16 16.11 35.40
CA PRO A 92 -1.05 17.50 34.93
C PRO A 92 -1.18 17.62 33.40
N GLN A 93 -1.79 18.72 32.93
CA GLN A 93 -2.03 18.91 31.49
C GLN A 93 -0.72 19.05 30.70
N PRO A 94 -0.47 18.18 29.71
CA PRO A 94 0.68 18.32 28.85
C PRO A 94 0.51 19.51 27.91
N PRO A 95 1.61 20.11 27.42
CA PRO A 95 1.55 21.20 26.45
C PRO A 95 0.82 20.79 25.17
N THR A 96 0.02 21.70 24.61
CA THR A 96 -0.80 21.43 23.41
C THR A 96 0.02 21.02 22.18
N TRP A 97 1.28 21.42 22.09
CA TRP A 97 2.18 21.01 21.01
C TRP A 97 2.41 19.50 21.00
N VAL A 98 2.39 18.83 22.15
CA VAL A 98 2.55 17.36 22.26
C VAL A 98 1.39 16.66 21.55
N GLY A 99 0.16 17.11 21.81
CA GLY A 99 -1.05 16.59 21.15
C GLY A 99 -1.04 16.83 19.64
N TRP A 100 -0.62 18.03 19.19
CA TRP A 100 -0.46 18.32 17.76
C TRP A 100 0.61 17.46 17.10
N CYS A 101 1.74 17.22 17.77
CA CYS A 101 2.76 16.32 17.28
C CYS A 101 2.25 14.88 17.19
N MET A 102 1.63 14.32 18.23
CA MET A 102 1.07 12.96 18.15
C MET A 102 0.07 12.83 17.00
N LEU A 103 -0.85 13.78 16.84
CA LEU A 103 -1.83 13.79 15.76
C LEU A 103 -1.17 13.84 14.37
N ALA A 104 -0.20 14.74 14.19
CA ALA A 104 0.55 14.83 12.93
C ALA A 104 1.33 13.54 12.64
N GLY A 105 1.92 12.94 13.67
CA GLY A 105 2.63 11.67 13.58
C GLY A 105 1.72 10.52 13.13
N ASP A 106 0.55 10.40 13.75
CA ASP A 106 -0.44 9.37 13.39
C ASP A 106 -0.97 9.54 11.96
N LEU A 107 -1.26 10.78 11.55
CA LEU A 107 -1.71 11.07 10.18
C LEU A 107 -0.63 10.75 9.15
N LEU A 108 0.63 11.05 9.44
CA LEU A 108 1.75 10.69 8.59
C LEU A 108 1.89 9.17 8.48
N VAL A 109 1.89 8.45 9.61
CA VAL A 109 1.98 6.98 9.58
C VAL A 109 0.81 6.36 8.81
N LEU A 110 -0.42 6.83 9.04
CA LEU A 110 -1.58 6.37 8.28
C LEU A 110 -1.44 6.64 6.77
N GLY A 111 -1.05 7.85 6.39
CA GLY A 111 -0.79 8.21 4.98
C GLY A 111 0.33 7.38 4.35
N GLY A 112 1.36 7.07 5.14
CA GLY A 112 2.46 6.19 4.75
C GLY A 112 2.00 4.74 4.53
N ILE A 113 1.19 4.19 5.43
CA ILE A 113 0.58 2.85 5.28
C ILE A 113 -0.27 2.79 4.02
N ILE A 114 -1.11 3.80 3.76
CA ILE A 114 -1.92 3.87 2.54
C ILE A 114 -1.03 3.93 1.28
N THR A 115 0.05 4.70 1.33
CA THR A 115 1.03 4.81 0.24
C THR A 115 1.75 3.47 0.00
N GLU A 116 2.01 2.70 1.05
CA GLU A 116 2.58 1.36 0.96
C GLU A 116 1.61 0.38 0.27
N PHE A 117 0.30 0.47 0.53
CA PHE A 117 -0.70 -0.28 -0.24
C PHE A 117 -0.73 0.09 -1.73
N CYS A 118 -0.34 1.32 -2.09
CA CYS A 118 -0.13 1.73 -3.47
C CYS A 118 1.20 1.23 -4.08
N LYS A 119 1.95 0.37 -3.37
CA LYS A 119 3.23 -0.22 -3.81
C LYS A 119 4.35 0.78 -4.02
N LYS A 120 4.28 1.92 -3.31
CA LYS A 120 5.29 2.96 -3.35
C LYS A 120 6.16 2.91 -2.08
N HIS A 121 6.99 1.88 -1.98
CA HIS A 121 7.79 1.56 -0.78
C HIS A 121 8.74 2.68 -0.32
N ILE A 122 9.40 3.38 -1.26
CA ILE A 122 10.36 4.44 -0.89
C ILE A 122 9.65 5.63 -0.20
N PRO A 123 8.63 6.27 -0.82
CA PRO A 123 7.93 7.36 -0.16
C PRO A 123 7.13 6.88 1.05
N ALA A 124 6.59 5.66 1.04
CA ALA A 124 5.93 5.08 2.22
C ALA A 124 6.88 4.98 3.41
N PHE A 125 8.08 4.42 3.21
CA PHE A 125 9.11 4.34 4.25
C PHE A 125 9.47 5.71 4.83
N ILE A 126 9.74 6.71 3.98
CA ILE A 126 10.11 8.05 4.45
C ILE A 126 8.99 8.65 5.31
N VAL A 127 7.74 8.53 4.86
CA VAL A 127 6.57 9.09 5.55
C VAL A 127 6.29 8.35 6.86
N ILE A 128 6.34 7.01 6.87
CA ILE A 128 6.15 6.20 8.09
C ILE A 128 7.26 6.49 9.10
N PHE A 129 8.52 6.57 8.66
CA PHE A 129 9.65 6.81 9.55
C PHE A 129 9.59 8.22 10.16
N ALA A 130 9.26 9.23 9.36
CA ALA A 130 9.07 10.59 9.84
C ALA A 130 7.88 10.68 10.82
N GLY A 131 6.74 10.08 10.49
CA GLY A 131 5.56 10.05 11.36
C GLY A 131 5.82 9.33 12.68
N THR A 132 6.47 8.17 12.61
CA THR A 132 6.84 7.38 13.80
C THR A 132 7.81 8.14 14.70
N GLY A 133 8.83 8.77 14.13
CA GLY A 133 9.80 9.56 14.91
C GLY A 133 9.15 10.75 15.60
N LEU A 134 8.24 11.44 14.91
CA LEU A 134 7.52 12.59 15.45
C LEU A 134 6.53 12.17 16.56
N TYR A 135 5.81 11.05 16.37
CA TYR A 135 4.94 10.47 17.40
C TYR A 135 5.72 10.03 18.64
N LEU A 136 6.81 9.27 18.46
CA LEU A 136 7.61 8.77 19.58
C LEU A 136 8.29 9.89 20.35
N ARG A 137 8.72 10.96 19.68
CA ARG A 137 9.29 12.13 20.37
C ARG A 137 8.26 12.83 21.25
N ALA A 138 7.01 12.93 20.80
CA ALA A 138 5.92 13.47 21.61
C ALA A 138 5.58 12.54 22.79
N ALA A 139 5.52 11.22 22.55
CA ALA A 139 5.27 10.23 23.60
C ALA A 139 6.39 10.22 24.66
N GLN A 140 7.66 10.29 24.25
CA GLN A 140 8.80 10.39 25.17
C GLN A 140 8.74 11.65 26.02
N TYR A 141 8.49 12.81 25.41
CA TYR A 141 8.33 14.06 26.15
C TYR A 141 7.21 13.96 27.19
N PHE A 142 6.09 13.33 26.83
CA PHE A 142 4.98 13.13 27.76
C PHE A 142 5.35 12.22 28.94
N ILE A 143 6.06 11.11 28.67
CA ILE A 143 6.54 10.19 29.70
C ILE A 143 7.50 10.91 30.66
N ASP A 144 8.46 11.65 30.12
CA ASP A 144 9.43 12.42 30.92
C ASP A 144 8.73 13.50 31.76
N TYR A 145 7.73 14.17 31.17
CA TYR A 145 6.92 15.18 31.85
C TYR A 145 6.13 14.59 33.03
N LEU A 146 5.54 13.41 32.86
CA LEU A 146 4.86 12.71 33.97
C LEU A 146 5.87 12.27 35.02
N SER A 147 7.00 11.67 34.63
CA SER A 147 8.02 11.18 35.56
C SER A 147 8.58 12.27 36.46
N ASP A 148 8.99 13.42 35.88
CA ASP A 148 9.57 14.54 36.64
C ASP A 148 8.59 15.17 37.62
N ARG A 149 7.28 15.01 37.39
CA ARG A 149 6.22 15.47 38.29
C ARG A 149 5.90 14.45 39.37
N LEU A 150 5.89 13.16 39.05
CA LEU A 150 5.71 12.08 40.04
C LEU A 150 6.86 12.02 41.04
N ASP A 151 8.10 12.26 40.61
CA ASP A 151 9.27 12.26 41.51
C ASP A 151 9.22 13.39 42.56
N LYS A 152 8.42 14.44 42.32
CA LYS A 152 8.27 15.59 43.21
C LYS A 152 7.15 15.44 44.24
N VAL A 153 6.34 14.39 44.14
CA VAL A 153 5.20 14.11 45.02
C VAL A 153 5.41 12.75 45.68
N TRP A 154 4.96 12.57 46.92
CA TRP A 154 4.95 11.25 47.54
C TRP A 154 3.85 10.40 46.88
N VAL A 155 4.24 9.43 46.05
CA VAL A 155 3.33 8.54 45.34
C VAL A 155 3.63 7.07 45.69
N GLU A 156 2.58 6.25 45.74
CA GLU A 156 2.65 4.79 45.95
C GLU A 156 3.57 4.10 44.93
N GLU A 157 4.23 3.00 45.33
CA GLU A 157 5.24 2.30 44.51
C GLU A 157 4.72 1.81 43.15
N GLY A 158 3.41 1.53 43.01
CA GLY A 158 2.81 1.18 41.72
C GLY A 158 2.91 2.31 40.68
N MET A 159 2.77 3.56 41.11
CA MET A 159 2.82 4.74 40.25
C MET A 159 4.25 5.09 39.79
N LYS A 160 5.28 4.61 40.49
CA LYS A 160 6.68 4.73 40.02
C LYS A 160 6.95 3.95 38.72
N SER A 161 6.12 2.96 38.40
CA SER A 161 6.25 2.15 37.18
C SER A 161 5.48 2.69 35.97
N ILE A 162 4.79 3.83 36.11
CA ILE A 162 3.96 4.46 35.05
C ILE A 162 4.73 4.65 33.74
N ASN A 163 6.00 5.04 33.81
CA ASN A 163 6.83 5.20 32.61
C ASN A 163 6.92 3.90 31.79
N THR A 164 7.08 2.77 32.47
CA THR A 164 7.18 1.46 31.82
C THR A 164 5.84 1.04 31.20
N GLU A 165 4.73 1.40 31.83
CA GLU A 165 3.39 1.15 31.32
C GLU A 165 3.09 1.99 30.08
N TYR A 166 3.34 3.30 30.11
CA TYR A 166 3.20 4.17 28.94
C TYR A 166 4.14 3.81 27.79
N MET A 167 5.36 3.36 28.08
CA MET A 167 6.26 2.83 27.06
C MET A 167 5.64 1.62 26.35
N LYS A 168 5.02 0.68 27.09
CA LYS A 168 4.33 -0.49 26.47
C LYS A 168 3.16 -0.08 25.58
N HIS A 169 2.52 1.05 25.87
CA HIS A 169 1.42 1.56 25.06
C HIS A 169 1.90 2.23 23.77
N HIS A 170 2.95 3.05 23.83
CA HIS A 170 3.37 3.90 22.71
C HIS A 170 4.56 3.37 21.88
N TYR A 171 5.44 2.55 22.45
CA TYR A 171 6.61 2.04 21.74
C TYR A 171 6.31 0.97 20.68
N PRO A 172 5.17 0.22 20.72
CA PRO A 172 4.77 -0.61 19.59
C PRO A 172 4.70 0.16 18.26
N MET A 173 4.53 1.48 18.27
CA MET A 173 4.64 2.31 17.05
C MET A 173 5.98 2.14 16.32
N ALA A 174 7.08 1.95 17.06
CA ALA A 174 8.40 1.69 16.46
C ALA A 174 8.42 0.39 15.65
N ALA A 175 7.59 -0.60 16.00
CA ALA A 175 7.46 -1.84 15.25
C ALA A 175 6.87 -1.59 13.85
N VAL A 176 6.01 -0.58 13.68
CA VAL A 176 5.48 -0.19 12.36
C VAL A 176 6.64 0.23 11.44
N ALA A 177 7.51 1.11 11.91
CA ALA A 177 8.68 1.55 11.15
C ALA A 177 9.68 0.41 10.88
N ALA A 178 9.86 -0.51 11.84
CA ALA A 178 10.72 -1.68 11.66
C ALA A 178 10.17 -2.65 10.59
N LEU A 179 8.87 -2.92 10.60
CA LEU A 179 8.22 -3.76 9.60
C LEU A 179 8.27 -3.14 8.20
N GLU A 180 8.10 -1.82 8.12
CA GLU A 180 8.25 -1.09 6.86
C GLU A 180 9.69 -1.13 6.33
N LEU A 181 10.69 -1.03 7.21
CA LEU A 181 12.08 -1.23 6.83
C LEU A 181 12.32 -2.63 6.25
N VAL A 182 11.72 -3.67 6.84
CA VAL A 182 11.81 -5.05 6.34
C VAL A 182 11.19 -5.16 4.94
N ILE A 183 10.02 -4.55 4.71
CA ILE A 183 9.39 -4.47 3.39
C ILE A 183 10.32 -3.81 2.38
N LEU A 184 10.88 -2.65 2.72
CA LEU A 184 11.76 -1.90 1.83
C LEU A 184 13.01 -2.71 1.45
N VAL A 185 13.68 -3.31 2.44
CA VAL A 185 14.89 -4.13 2.24
C VAL A 185 14.56 -5.34 1.36
N TRP A 186 13.46 -6.04 1.66
CA TRP A 186 13.02 -7.17 0.85
C TRP A 186 12.79 -6.75 -0.61
N TRP A 187 12.09 -5.62 -0.83
CA TRP A 187 11.82 -5.12 -2.17
C TRP A 187 13.12 -4.76 -2.93
N ILE A 188 14.08 -4.12 -2.27
CA ILE A 188 15.40 -3.81 -2.85
C ILE A 188 16.10 -5.11 -3.28
N ILE A 189 16.11 -6.14 -2.43
CA ILE A 189 16.73 -7.45 -2.75
C ILE A 189 16.06 -8.07 -3.99
N LEU A 190 14.72 -8.09 -4.04
CA LEU A 190 14.00 -8.62 -5.21
C LEU A 190 14.32 -7.83 -6.48
N ARG A 191 14.46 -6.51 -6.38
CA ARG A 191 14.79 -5.64 -7.51
C ARG A 191 16.21 -5.92 -8.03
N ILE A 192 17.17 -6.12 -7.14
CA ILE A 192 18.55 -6.49 -7.50
C ILE A 192 18.60 -7.86 -8.16
N LEU A 193 17.89 -8.86 -7.61
CA LEU A 193 17.82 -10.20 -8.18
C LEU A 193 17.17 -10.20 -9.57
N ALA A 194 16.10 -9.42 -9.76
CA ALA A 194 15.45 -9.27 -11.05
C ALA A 194 16.37 -8.61 -12.08
N ALA A 195 17.11 -7.57 -11.68
CA ALA A 195 18.10 -6.91 -12.55
C ALA A 195 19.20 -7.89 -12.99
N LYS A 196 19.76 -8.68 -12.05
CA LYS A 196 20.76 -9.71 -12.36
C LYS A 196 20.23 -10.78 -13.31
N ARG A 197 18.99 -11.25 -13.10
CA ARG A 197 18.35 -12.23 -14.02
C ARG A 197 18.13 -11.65 -15.42
N ALA A 198 17.72 -10.39 -15.52
CA ALA A 198 17.52 -9.73 -16.81
C ALA A 198 18.84 -9.55 -17.56
N GLN A 199 19.93 -9.26 -16.85
CA GLN A 199 21.27 -9.19 -17.42
C GLN A 199 21.73 -10.56 -17.92
N HIS A 200 21.63 -11.61 -17.10
CA HIS A 200 21.95 -12.97 -17.51
C HIS A 200 21.16 -13.42 -18.74
N LEU A 201 19.86 -13.09 -18.82
CA LEU A 201 19.03 -13.42 -19.99
C LEU A 201 19.48 -12.68 -21.27
N ARG A 202 20.02 -11.46 -21.15
CA ARG A 202 20.61 -10.74 -22.29
C ARG A 202 21.92 -11.38 -22.72
N ASP A 203 22.75 -11.75 -21.75
CA ASP A 203 24.08 -12.31 -22.00
C ASP A 203 24.01 -13.75 -22.55
N THR A 204 22.98 -14.52 -22.19
CA THR A 204 22.73 -15.89 -22.70
C THR A 204 21.68 -15.96 -23.80
N ALA A 205 21.20 -14.82 -24.31
CA ALA A 205 20.29 -14.84 -25.45
C ALA A 205 21.05 -15.38 -26.67
N PRO A 206 20.55 -16.42 -27.37
CA PRO A 206 21.19 -16.88 -28.58
C PRO A 206 21.25 -15.70 -29.55
N VAL A 207 22.46 -15.39 -30.03
CA VAL A 207 22.66 -14.41 -31.10
C VAL A 207 21.73 -14.86 -32.21
N LYS A 208 20.80 -14.00 -32.65
CA LYS A 208 20.08 -14.24 -33.89
C LYS A 208 21.16 -14.34 -34.95
N SER A 209 21.49 -15.57 -35.36
CA SER A 209 22.35 -15.81 -36.50
C SER A 209 21.63 -15.16 -37.67
N ILE A 210 22.11 -13.99 -38.07
CA ILE A 210 21.83 -13.41 -39.38
C ILE A 210 22.57 -14.33 -40.35
N VAL A 211 21.95 -15.48 -40.63
CA VAL A 211 22.21 -16.25 -41.83
C VAL A 211 20.89 -16.15 -42.57
N GLU A 212 20.68 -14.99 -43.19
CA GLU A 212 19.80 -14.88 -44.34
C GLU A 212 20.63 -15.43 -45.51
N GLU A 213 20.23 -16.61 -45.99
CA GLU A 213 20.55 -17.12 -47.33
C GLU A 213 19.89 -16.25 -48.40
#